data_AF-A0A975K3X4-F1
#
_entry.id   AF-A0A975K3X4-F1
#
_cell.length_a   1.000
_cell.length_b   1.000
_cell.length_c   1.000
_cell.angle_alpha   90.00
_cell.angle_beta   90.00
_cell.angle_gamma   90.00
#
_symmetry.space_group_name_H-M   'P 1'
#
loop_
_entity.id
_entity.type
_entity.pdbx_description
1 polymer ?
#
loop_
_entity_poly.entity_id
_entity_poly.type
_entity_poly.pdbx_seq_one_letter_code
_entity_poly.pdbx_strand_id
1 'polypeptide(L)'
;MKQPSPPYVIGQVVAIPPDANLELATILQNKRGMIVAQAKSKHNNQHIKAAKKIMDGLAENERRRTNPFEKARTFLRQKGFVPVCKVDGVHLVGRQRFKTEKEVIAFARAKGWKS
;
A
#
# COMPACT_ATOMS: atom_id res chain seq x y z
N MET A 1 40.19 1.91 24.34
CA MET A 1 41.04 2.79 23.49
C MET A 1 40.85 2.37 22.04
N LYS A 2 40.57 3.30 21.11
CA LYS A 2 40.47 2.97 19.68
C LYS A 2 41.89 2.78 19.14
N GLN A 3 42.18 1.67 18.47
CA GLN A 3 43.46 1.51 17.77
C GLN A 3 43.61 2.64 16.74
N PRO A 4 44.80 3.24 16.60
CA PRO A 4 45.06 4.22 15.57
C PRO A 4 44.88 3.56 14.19
N SER A 5 44.17 4.24 13.30
CA SER A 5 44.07 3.82 11.91
C SER A 5 45.48 3.77 11.29
N PRO A 6 45.86 2.68 10.62
CA PRO A 6 47.13 2.58 9.92
C PRO A 6 47.25 3.67 8.83
N PRO A 7 48.47 4.03 8.41
CA PRO A 7 48.70 5.08 7.42
C PRO A 7 48.35 4.59 6.01
N TYR A 8 47.06 4.62 5.66
CA TYR A 8 46.58 4.29 4.31
C TYR A 8 46.39 5.56 3.48
N VAL A 9 46.83 5.52 2.22
CA VAL A 9 46.61 6.59 1.23
C VAL A 9 45.35 6.28 0.43
N ILE A 10 44.53 7.30 0.13
CA ILE A 10 43.36 7.14 -0.75
C ILE A 10 43.82 6.57 -2.11
N GLY A 11 43.27 5.43 -2.50
CA GLY A 11 43.66 4.71 -3.73
C GLY A 11 44.61 3.53 -3.52
N GLN A 12 45.10 3.31 -2.30
CA GLN A 12 45.90 2.13 -1.97
C GLN A 12 45.00 0.89 -1.89
N VAL A 13 45.33 -0.15 -2.67
CA VAL A 13 44.68 -1.46 -2.59
C VAL A 13 45.22 -2.19 -1.36
N VAL A 14 44.37 -2.39 -0.37
CA VAL A 14 44.70 -3.19 0.82
C VAL A 14 44.26 -4.62 0.56
N ALA A 15 45.22 -5.56 0.60
CA ALA A 15 44.91 -6.97 0.47
C ALA A 15 44.04 -7.44 1.65
N ILE A 16 43.03 -8.26 1.34
CA ILE A 16 42.21 -8.90 2.37
C ILE A 16 43.08 -9.97 3.04
N PRO A 17 43.21 -9.97 4.38
CA PRO A 17 43.95 -11.02 5.09
C PRO A 17 43.39 -12.42 4.81
N PRO A 18 44.24 -13.46 4.70
CA PRO A 18 43.80 -14.82 4.36
C PRO A 18 42.93 -15.47 5.46
N ASP A 19 42.98 -14.95 6.68
CA ASP A 19 42.17 -15.35 7.83
C ASP A 19 40.89 -14.51 8.00
N ALA A 20 40.64 -13.54 7.11
CA ALA A 20 39.49 -12.65 7.23
C ALA A 20 38.18 -13.40 6.96
N ASN A 21 37.27 -13.35 7.95
CA ASN A 21 35.91 -13.88 7.79
C ASN A 21 35.04 -12.91 6.99
N LEU A 22 34.94 -13.16 5.68
CA LEU A 22 34.17 -12.34 4.74
C LEU A 22 32.67 -12.37 5.01
N GLU A 23 32.12 -13.50 5.47
CA GLU A 23 30.69 -13.63 5.78
C GLU A 23 30.30 -12.70 6.93
N LEU A 24 31.13 -12.65 7.98
CA LEU A 24 30.93 -11.76 9.11
C LEU A 24 30.99 -10.29 8.68
N ALA A 25 31.91 -9.94 7.77
CA ALA A 25 32.01 -8.58 7.24
C ALA A 25 30.72 -8.15 6.51
N THR A 26 30.15 -9.03 5.68
CA THR A 26 28.87 -8.78 5.00
C THR A 26 27.72 -8.63 6.00
N ILE A 27 27.66 -9.48 7.03
CA ILE A 27 26.65 -9.40 8.08
C ILE A 27 26.74 -8.06 8.83
N LEU A 28 27.95 -7.62 9.17
CA LEU A 28 28.18 -6.35 9.87
C LEU A 28 27.85 -5.13 8.99
N GLN A 29 28.14 -5.20 7.69
CA GLN A 29 27.76 -4.16 6.74
C GLN A 29 26.24 -4.04 6.60
N ASN A 30 25.53 -5.16 6.51
CA ASN A 30 24.07 -5.20 6.48
C ASN A 30 23.46 -4.62 7.77
N LYS A 31 23.99 -5.00 8.94
CA LYS A 31 23.57 -4.43 10.23
C LYS A 31 23.76 -2.92 10.28
N ARG A 32 24.90 -2.39 9.79
CA ARG A 32 25.12 -0.94 9.69
C ARG A 32 24.08 -0.26 8.79
N GLY A 33 23.77 -0.84 7.63
CA GLY A 33 22.73 -0.32 6.73
C GLY A 33 21.36 -0.23 7.41
N MET A 34 20.97 -1.26 8.16
CA MET A 34 19.71 -1.27 8.93
C MET A 34 19.68 -0.20 10.03
N ILE A 35 20.77 -0.06 10.80
CA ILE A 35 20.88 0.96 11.86
C ILE A 35 20.74 2.36 11.27
N VAL A 36 21.40 2.65 10.15
CA VAL A 36 21.28 3.96 9.47
C VAL A 36 19.86 4.19 8.95
N ALA A 37 19.22 3.15 8.40
CA ALA A 37 17.84 3.25 7.93
C ALA A 37 16.83 3.50 9.06
N GLN A 38 17.07 2.93 10.25
CA GLN A 38 16.25 3.14 11.46
C GLN A 38 16.54 4.49 12.11
N ALA A 39 17.81 4.93 12.13
CA ALA A 39 18.21 6.24 12.66
C ALA A 39 17.65 7.40 11.82
N LYS A 40 17.43 7.18 10.52
CA LYS A 40 16.61 8.08 9.70
C LYS A 40 15.16 7.98 10.18
N SER A 41 14.78 8.87 11.09
CA SER A 41 13.38 9.12 11.43
C SER A 41 12.62 9.48 10.15
N LYS A 42 11.97 8.48 9.53
CA LYS A 42 10.96 8.73 8.52
C LYS A 42 9.78 9.32 9.28
N HIS A 43 9.75 10.64 9.42
CA HIS A 43 8.59 11.39 9.91
C HIS A 43 7.44 11.18 8.91
N ASN A 44 6.78 10.04 9.01
CA ASN A 44 5.48 9.82 8.39
C ASN A 44 4.51 10.70 9.15
N ASN A 45 4.20 11.87 8.59
CA ASN A 45 3.23 12.79 9.19
C ASN A 45 1.85 12.11 9.21
N GLN A 46 1.54 11.49 10.35
CA GLN A 46 0.31 10.73 10.56
C GLN A 46 -0.92 11.64 10.41
N HIS A 47 -0.79 12.93 10.73
CA HIS A 47 -1.84 13.91 10.55
C HIS A 47 -2.16 14.14 9.07
N ILE A 48 -1.16 14.18 8.19
CA ILE A 48 -1.38 14.28 6.73
C ILE A 48 -2.09 13.03 6.21
N LYS A 49 -1.70 11.83 6.68
CA LYS A 49 -2.37 10.58 6.28
C LYS A 49 -3.83 10.53 6.75
N ALA A 50 -4.08 10.94 7.99
CA ALA A 50 -5.42 11.01 8.55
C ALA A 50 -6.28 12.03 7.77
N ALA A 51 -5.76 13.23 7.52
CA ALA A 51 -6.44 14.26 6.74
C ALA A 51 -6.79 13.78 5.33
N LYS A 52 -5.85 13.10 4.64
CA LYS A 52 -6.11 12.50 3.33
C LYS A 52 -7.25 11.47 3.40
N LYS A 53 -7.22 10.58 4.39
CA LYS A 53 -8.28 9.57 4.59
C LYS A 53 -9.65 10.21 4.86
N ILE A 54 -9.69 11.30 5.61
CA ILE A 54 -10.93 12.05 5.88
C ILE A 54 -11.45 12.69 4.60
N MET A 55 -10.61 13.38 3.83
CA MET A 55 -10.99 14.00 2.56
C MET A 55 -11.48 12.97 1.54
N ASP A 56 -10.77 11.83 1.41
CA ASP A 56 -11.18 10.72 0.54
C ASP A 56 -12.57 10.19 0.95
N GLY A 57 -12.82 10.06 2.26
CA GLY A 57 -14.12 9.64 2.79
C GLY A 57 -15.25 10.65 2.54
N LEU A 58 -14.96 11.96 2.63
CA LEU A 58 -15.93 13.01 2.30
C LEU A 58 -16.30 12.99 0.82
N ALA A 59 -15.30 12.89 -0.06
CA ALA A 59 -15.50 12.78 -1.51
C ALA A 59 -16.23 11.49 -1.92
N GLU A 60 -16.01 10.38 -1.20
CA GLU A 60 -16.77 9.14 -1.40
C GLU A 60 -18.24 9.31 -0.97
N ASN A 61 -18.49 9.96 0.17
CA ASN A 61 -19.85 10.23 0.63
C ASN A 61 -20.62 11.16 -0.32
N GLU A 62 -19.96 12.16 -0.88
CA GLU A 62 -20.56 13.03 -1.90
C GLU A 62 -20.94 12.25 -3.16
N ARG A 63 -20.04 11.39 -3.66
CA ARG A 63 -20.31 10.49 -4.79
C ARG A 63 -21.47 9.54 -4.51
N ARG A 64 -21.58 9.01 -3.28
CA ARG A 64 -22.73 8.19 -2.87
C ARG A 64 -24.02 9.00 -2.83
N ARG A 65 -24.00 10.32 -2.56
CA ARG A 65 -25.21 11.15 -2.58
C ARG A 65 -25.71 11.37 -4.01
N THR A 66 -24.79 11.64 -4.95
CA THR A 66 -25.10 12.06 -6.31
C THR A 66 -25.26 10.92 -7.30
N ASN A 67 -24.49 9.83 -7.18
CA ASN A 67 -24.46 8.74 -8.16
C ASN A 67 -25.29 7.52 -7.70
N PRO A 68 -26.38 7.16 -8.41
CA PRO A 68 -27.18 5.96 -8.11
C PRO A 68 -26.38 4.64 -8.15
N PHE A 69 -25.37 4.54 -9.02
CA PHE A 69 -24.54 3.35 -9.11
C PHE A 69 -23.71 3.13 -7.84
N GLU A 70 -23.12 4.18 -7.27
CA GLU A 70 -22.35 4.07 -6.03
C GLU A 70 -23.24 3.72 -4.82
N LYS A 71 -24.50 4.20 -4.80
CA LYS A 71 -25.51 3.74 -3.82
C LYS A 71 -25.79 2.25 -3.96
N ALA A 72 -26.06 1.77 -5.18
CA ALA A 72 -26.31 0.36 -5.48
C ALA A 72 -25.13 -0.53 -5.08
N ARG A 73 -23.90 -0.11 -5.43
CA ARG A 73 -22.66 -0.79 -5.09
C ARG A 73 -22.45 -0.88 -3.58
N THR A 74 -22.72 0.20 -2.85
CA THR A 74 -22.61 0.22 -1.38
C THR A 74 -23.63 -0.73 -0.74
N PHE A 75 -24.88 -0.70 -1.20
CA PHE A 75 -25.92 -1.63 -0.75
C PHE A 75 -25.54 -3.10 -0.98
N LEU A 76 -25.05 -3.44 -2.18
CA LEU A 76 -24.64 -4.80 -2.51
C LEU A 76 -23.48 -5.28 -1.63
N ARG A 77 -22.51 -4.40 -1.33
CA ARG A 77 -21.43 -4.71 -0.37
C ARG A 77 -21.95 -4.95 1.04
N GLN A 78 -22.87 -4.10 1.53
CA GLN A 78 -23.50 -4.26 2.84
C GLN A 78 -24.31 -5.56 2.93
N LYS A 79 -24.90 -6.01 1.82
CA LYS A 79 -25.62 -7.29 1.72
C LYS A 79 -24.69 -8.51 1.63
N GLY A 80 -23.37 -8.32 1.59
CA GLY A 80 -22.38 -9.40 1.59
C GLY A 80 -21.90 -9.85 0.21
N PHE A 81 -22.27 -9.14 -0.88
CA PHE A 81 -21.68 -9.42 -2.19
C PHE A 81 -20.27 -8.83 -2.23
N VAL A 82 -19.25 -9.68 -2.27
CA VAL A 82 -17.84 -9.29 -2.36
C VAL A 82 -17.15 -10.19 -3.40
N PRO A 83 -16.41 -9.65 -4.39
CA PRO A 83 -16.13 -8.23 -4.61
C PRO A 83 -17.24 -7.49 -5.37
N VAL A 84 -17.34 -6.16 -5.17
CA VAL A 84 -18.11 -5.27 -6.08
C VAL A 84 -17.17 -4.25 -6.71
N CYS A 85 -16.64 -4.56 -7.88
CA CYS A 85 -15.60 -3.78 -8.57
C CYS A 85 -15.74 -3.86 -10.10
N LYS A 86 -15.03 -2.98 -10.81
CA LYS A 86 -14.90 -3.04 -12.27
C LYS A 86 -13.53 -3.62 -12.62
N VAL A 87 -13.51 -4.68 -13.43
CA VAL A 87 -12.30 -5.37 -13.89
C VAL A 87 -12.45 -5.56 -15.39
N ASP A 88 -11.45 -5.13 -16.17
CA ASP A 88 -11.42 -5.27 -17.64
C ASP A 88 -12.70 -4.79 -18.34
N GLY A 89 -13.26 -3.67 -17.88
CA GLY A 89 -14.49 -3.09 -18.43
C GLY A 89 -15.80 -3.74 -17.95
N VAL A 90 -15.74 -4.84 -17.20
CA VAL A 90 -16.88 -5.60 -16.68
C VAL A 90 -17.08 -5.31 -15.20
N HIS A 91 -18.34 -5.14 -14.77
CA HIS A 91 -18.70 -4.98 -13.37
C HIS A 91 -18.91 -6.35 -12.71
N LEU A 92 -18.08 -6.67 -11.73
CA LEU A 92 -18.17 -7.87 -10.90
C LEU A 92 -18.98 -7.58 -9.64
N VAL A 93 -19.94 -8.46 -9.33
CA VAL A 93 -20.70 -8.46 -8.07
C VAL A 93 -20.70 -9.90 -7.53
N GLY A 94 -19.78 -10.20 -6.63
CA GLY A 94 -19.52 -11.58 -6.20
C GLY A 94 -19.08 -12.44 -7.39
N ARG A 95 -19.86 -13.49 -7.68
CA ARG A 95 -19.62 -14.39 -8.83
C ARG A 95 -20.24 -13.89 -10.14
N GLN A 96 -21.10 -12.88 -10.08
CA GLN A 96 -21.86 -12.40 -11.24
C GLN A 96 -21.10 -11.31 -11.99
N ARG A 97 -21.28 -11.29 -13.31
CA ARG A 97 -20.64 -10.34 -14.23
C ARG A 97 -21.71 -9.53 -14.94
N PHE A 98 -21.55 -8.22 -14.96
CA PHE A 98 -22.45 -7.26 -15.58
C PHE A 98 -21.67 -6.38 -16.56
N LYS A 99 -22.23 -6.12 -17.74
CA LYS A 99 -21.57 -5.30 -18.77
C LYS A 99 -21.77 -3.82 -18.50
N THR A 100 -22.89 -3.45 -17.90
CA THR A 100 -23.28 -2.05 -17.73
C THR A 100 -23.62 -1.73 -16.27
N GLU A 101 -23.46 -0.45 -15.92
CA GLU A 101 -23.85 0.05 -14.58
C GLU A 101 -25.35 -0.11 -14.32
N LYS A 102 -26.17 0.02 -15.37
CA LYS A 102 -27.64 -0.14 -15.29
C LYS A 102 -28.04 -1.54 -14.86
N GLU A 103 -27.33 -2.57 -15.34
CA GLU A 103 -27.56 -3.96 -14.92
C GLU A 103 -27.24 -4.17 -13.44
N VAL A 104 -26.17 -3.56 -12.93
CA VAL A 104 -25.81 -3.64 -11.51
C VAL A 104 -26.87 -2.97 -10.63
N ILE A 105 -27.39 -1.81 -11.06
CA ILE A 105 -28.48 -1.11 -10.39
C ILE A 105 -29.75 -1.97 -10.40
N ALA A 106 -30.11 -2.57 -11.54
CA ALA A 106 -31.25 -3.47 -11.66
C ALA A 106 -31.10 -4.70 -10.74
N PHE A 107 -29.89 -5.26 -10.66
CA PHE A 107 -29.59 -6.35 -9.74
C PHE A 107 -29.76 -5.94 -8.28
N ALA A 108 -29.26 -4.76 -7.89
CA ALA A 108 -29.47 -4.23 -6.55
C ALA A 108 -30.97 -4.07 -6.22
N ARG A 109 -31.76 -3.54 -7.16
CA ARG A 109 -33.23 -3.41 -7.01
C ARG A 109 -33.91 -4.78 -6.85
N ALA A 110 -33.54 -5.77 -7.67
CA ALA A 110 -34.04 -7.14 -7.54
C ALA A 110 -33.67 -7.79 -6.19
N LYS A 111 -32.58 -7.32 -5.55
CA LYS A 111 -32.18 -7.73 -4.20
C LYS A 111 -32.82 -6.88 -3.10
N GLY A 112 -33.79 -6.03 -3.41
CA GLY A 112 -34.56 -5.26 -2.44
C GLY A 112 -34.00 -3.88 -2.13
N TRP A 113 -33.08 -3.36 -2.95
CA TRP A 113 -32.67 -1.96 -2.84
C TRP A 113 -33.80 -1.03 -3.29
N LYS A 114 -34.36 -0.28 -2.34
CA LYS A 114 -35.33 0.79 -2.58
C LYS A 114 -34.52 2.08 -2.78
N SER A 115 -34.51 2.55 -4.04
CA SER A 115 -33.72 3.71 -4.48
C SER A 115 -34.09 5.00 -3.77
#